data_AF-A0A1I5YTC2-F1
#
_entry.id   AF-A0A1I5YTC2-F1
#
_cell.length_a   1.000
_cell.length_b   1.000
_cell.length_c   1.000
_cell.angle_alpha   90.00
_cell.angle_beta   90.00
_cell.angle_gamma   90.00
#
_symmetry.space_group_name_H-M   'P 1'
#
loop_
_entity.id
_entity.type
_entity.pdbx_description
1 polymer ?
#
loop_
_entity_poly.entity_id
_entity_poly.type
_entity_poly.pdbx_seq_one_letter_code
_entity_poly.pdbx_strand_id
1 'polypeptide(L)'
;MDLWHRTARDPVVVVGAGLGGLSAALHLAARGRDVLVVEGRGAPGGCCGSVTSGPYRFDTGPSVLTMPDVLAATFGAAGVDMDGVLPLRRLDPSYRLAFPDGSRLDVVAGAERMAGNVRELCGPAEAARYLRFRHRLGTLFEAEWSSFIDADMTRLRSMARPYALLKLAAAGGFRRLDRWVSSQLTDERLIKAHTFQSLYVGLAPHKALAIYAIIAHMDTVNGVFFPSRGGMHAIPQALADVAEKSGATFSACLRS
;
A
#
# COMPACT_ATOMS: atom_id res chain seq x y z
N MET A 1 49.27 2.96 10.09
CA MET A 1 48.54 3.53 8.95
C MET A 1 47.07 3.35 9.24
N ASP A 2 46.43 4.47 9.58
CA ASP A 2 45.16 4.60 10.27
C ASP A 2 43.95 4.21 9.41
N LEU A 3 43.13 3.28 9.91
CA LEU A 3 41.81 2.93 9.37
C LEU A 3 40.64 3.53 10.19
N TRP A 4 40.93 4.40 11.15
CA TRP A 4 39.94 4.88 12.15
C TRP A 4 39.48 6.33 11.99
N HIS A 5 39.76 6.98 10.86
CA HIS A 5 39.16 8.28 10.56
C HIS A 5 37.81 8.14 9.86
N ARG A 6 36.83 7.52 10.55
CA ARG A 6 35.41 7.64 10.20
C ARG A 6 34.79 8.58 11.24
N THR A 7 34.27 9.72 10.78
CA THR A 7 33.74 10.79 11.64
C THR A 7 32.78 10.25 12.70
N ALA A 8 33.05 10.58 13.97
CA ALA A 8 32.37 10.12 15.18
C ALA A 8 30.86 10.45 15.23
N ARG A 9 30.05 9.65 14.53
CA ARG A 9 28.62 9.52 14.82
C ARG A 9 28.38 8.05 15.15
N ASP A 10 27.67 7.79 16.24
CA ASP A 10 27.34 6.42 16.63
C ASP A 10 26.61 5.72 15.47
N PRO A 11 27.02 4.47 15.15
CA PRO A 11 26.38 3.67 14.12
C PRO A 11 24.91 3.44 14.47
N VAL A 12 24.03 3.53 13.48
CA VAL A 12 22.62 3.22 13.64
C VAL A 12 22.38 1.77 13.27
N VAL A 13 21.92 0.98 14.24
CA VAL A 13 21.55 -0.42 14.00
C VAL A 13 20.05 -0.51 13.69
N VAL A 14 19.72 -1.06 12.53
CA VAL A 14 18.35 -1.38 12.11
C VAL A 14 18.16 -2.89 12.26
N VAL A 15 17.28 -3.31 13.16
CA VAL A 15 16.98 -4.72 13.39
C VAL A 15 15.79 -5.15 12.53
N GLY A 16 16.05 -5.98 11.53
CA GLY A 16 15.10 -6.52 10.57
C GLY A 16 15.16 -5.84 9.20
N ALA A 17 15.36 -6.62 8.15
CA ALA A 17 15.36 -6.19 6.75
C ALA A 17 13.97 -6.37 6.09
N GLY A 18 12.90 -6.05 6.82
CA GLY A 18 11.56 -5.86 6.25
C GLY A 18 11.40 -4.48 5.61
N LEU A 19 10.29 -4.22 4.91
CA LEU A 19 10.05 -2.95 4.21
C LEU A 19 10.28 -1.70 5.08
N GLY A 20 9.80 -1.71 6.33
CA GLY A 20 10.00 -0.59 7.27
C GLY A 20 11.47 -0.39 7.66
N GLY A 21 12.19 -1.48 7.95
CA GLY A 21 13.61 -1.42 8.28
C GLY A 21 14.46 -0.98 7.09
N LEU A 22 14.19 -1.52 5.90
CA LEU A 22 14.88 -1.14 4.67
C LEU A 22 14.62 0.33 4.27
N SER A 23 13.39 0.82 4.43
CA SER A 23 13.07 2.24 4.23
C SER A 23 13.86 3.13 5.20
N ALA A 24 13.87 2.80 6.50
CA ALA A 24 14.64 3.53 7.49
C ALA A 24 16.15 3.51 7.18
N ALA A 25 16.69 2.34 6.85
CA ALA A 25 18.10 2.17 6.51
C ALA A 25 18.50 3.01 5.28
N LEU A 26 17.70 2.95 4.21
CA LEU A 26 17.92 3.74 2.99
C LEU A 26 17.90 5.24 3.31
N HIS A 27 16.89 5.73 4.03
CA HIS A 27 16.78 7.14 4.40
C HIS A 27 17.94 7.64 5.27
N LEU A 28 18.47 6.80 6.16
CA LEU A 28 19.60 7.13 7.02
C LEU A 28 20.92 7.11 6.24
N ALA A 29 21.15 6.05 5.47
CA ALA A 29 22.35 5.86 4.65
C ALA A 29 22.48 6.98 3.60
N ALA A 30 21.39 7.32 2.90
CA ALA A 30 21.34 8.43 1.94
C ALA A 30 21.68 9.80 2.57
N ARG A 31 21.55 9.95 3.89
CA ARG A 31 21.95 11.15 4.64
C ARG A 31 23.36 11.05 5.24
N GLY A 32 24.17 10.08 4.79
CA GLY A 32 25.54 9.85 5.23
C GLY A 32 25.65 9.31 6.66
N ARG A 33 24.60 8.67 7.18
CA ARG A 33 24.69 7.95 8.47
C ARG A 33 25.36 6.61 8.24
N ASP A 34 26.14 6.20 9.22
CA ASP A 34 26.67 4.85 9.34
C ASP A 34 25.55 3.91 9.80
N VAL A 35 25.13 2.99 8.94
CA VAL A 35 23.96 2.12 9.17
C VAL A 35 24.35 0.66 9.05
N LEU A 36 23.99 -0.13 10.06
CA LEU A 36 24.06 -1.59 10.04
C LEU A 36 22.64 -2.17 10.09
N VAL A 37 22.27 -2.93 9.07
CA VAL A 37 21.02 -3.70 9.03
C VAL A 37 21.30 -5.14 9.45
N VAL A 38 20.61 -5.61 10.48
CA VAL A 38 20.73 -6.99 10.97
C VAL A 38 19.46 -7.76 10.63
N GLU A 39 19.58 -8.83 9.84
CA GLU A 39 18.45 -9.67 9.43
C GLU A 39 18.60 -11.09 9.98
N GLY A 40 17.53 -11.65 10.55
CA GLY A 40 17.53 -12.99 11.14
C GLY A 40 17.44 -14.12 10.10
N ARG A 41 17.02 -13.81 8.87
CA ARG A 41 16.89 -14.74 7.73
C ARG A 41 18.06 -14.60 6.75
N GLY A 42 18.13 -15.51 5.78
CA GLY A 42 19.16 -15.49 4.73
C GLY A 42 18.94 -14.44 3.62
N ALA A 43 17.85 -13.66 3.65
CA ALA A 43 17.53 -12.68 2.62
C ALA A 43 16.66 -11.54 3.20
N PRO A 44 16.75 -10.31 2.66
CA PRO A 44 15.85 -9.22 3.02
C PRO A 44 14.41 -9.53 2.60
N GLY A 45 13.42 -9.01 3.32
CA GLY A 45 12.02 -9.11 2.91
C GLY A 45 11.02 -9.09 4.06
N GLY A 46 11.37 -9.65 5.21
CA GLY A 46 10.41 -9.81 6.32
C GLY A 46 9.13 -10.51 5.85
N CYS A 47 7.98 -9.85 5.97
CA CYS A 47 6.70 -10.36 5.46
C CYS A 47 6.61 -10.33 3.92
N CYS A 48 7.40 -9.52 3.24
CA CYS A 48 7.51 -9.49 1.77
C CYS A 48 8.57 -10.51 1.30
N GLY A 49 8.39 -11.76 1.71
CA GLY A 49 9.30 -12.87 1.42
C GLY A 49 8.96 -13.62 0.14
N SER A 50 9.81 -14.57 -0.22
CA SER A 50 9.54 -15.54 -1.28
C SER A 50 10.08 -16.92 -0.91
N VAL A 51 9.42 -17.96 -1.41
CA VAL A 51 9.85 -19.36 -1.29
C VAL A 51 9.84 -20.02 -2.66
N THR A 52 10.82 -20.87 -2.91
CA THR A 52 10.90 -21.70 -4.12
C THR A 52 10.57 -23.14 -3.77
N SER A 53 9.71 -23.77 -4.56
CA SER A 53 9.36 -25.19 -4.46
C SER A 53 9.37 -25.81 -5.84
N GLY A 54 10.39 -26.62 -6.13
CA GLY A 54 10.64 -27.16 -7.47
C GLY A 54 10.86 -26.04 -8.49
N PRO A 55 10.17 -26.04 -9.64
CA PRO A 55 10.30 -24.97 -10.64
C PRO A 55 9.49 -23.71 -10.30
N TYR A 56 8.72 -23.72 -9.21
CA TYR A 56 7.79 -22.65 -8.86
C TYR A 56 8.37 -21.73 -7.79
N ARG A 57 8.06 -20.44 -7.91
CA ARG A 57 8.38 -19.42 -6.92
C ARG A 57 7.10 -18.75 -6.45
N PHE A 58 6.96 -18.61 -5.13
CA PHE A 58 5.80 -18.04 -4.48
C PHE A 58 6.23 -16.83 -3.65
N ASP A 59 5.51 -15.73 -3.77
CA ASP A 59 5.59 -14.64 -2.79
C ASP A 59 4.80 -15.08 -1.54
N THR A 60 5.36 -14.86 -0.34
CA THR A 60 4.82 -15.42 0.91
C THR A 60 3.99 -14.44 1.74
N GLY A 61 3.84 -13.20 1.27
CA GLY A 61 3.04 -12.19 1.96
C GLY A 61 2.26 -11.32 0.99
N PRO A 62 2.68 -10.08 0.73
CA PRO A 62 1.98 -9.22 -0.22
C PRO A 62 1.90 -9.86 -1.59
N SER A 63 0.74 -9.74 -2.23
CA SER A 63 0.48 -10.22 -3.59
C SER A 63 0.31 -9.08 -4.61
N VAL A 64 0.15 -7.85 -4.13
CA VAL A 64 -0.06 -6.65 -4.95
C VAL A 64 0.55 -5.41 -4.28
N LEU A 65 0.91 -4.42 -5.10
CA LEU A 65 1.35 -3.09 -4.66
C LEU A 65 0.30 -2.04 -5.02
N THR A 66 -0.10 -1.24 -4.04
CA THR A 66 -0.86 0.00 -4.26
C THR A 66 0.03 1.19 -3.91
N MET A 67 -0.31 2.37 -4.45
CA MET A 67 0.39 3.62 -4.15
C MET A 67 1.91 3.56 -4.40
N PRO A 68 2.33 3.29 -5.66
CA PRO A 68 3.75 3.22 -6.01
C PRO A 68 4.54 4.49 -5.64
N ASP A 69 3.88 5.64 -5.54
CA ASP A 69 4.49 6.92 -5.17
C ASP A 69 5.15 6.92 -3.79
N VAL A 70 4.63 6.16 -2.82
CA VAL A 70 5.24 6.03 -1.48
C VAL A 70 6.60 5.34 -1.60
N LEU A 71 6.67 4.31 -2.44
CA LEU A 71 7.90 3.59 -2.71
C LEU A 71 8.86 4.44 -3.55
N ALA A 72 8.34 5.18 -4.53
CA ALA A 72 9.12 6.12 -5.33
C ALA A 72 9.75 7.23 -4.47
N ALA A 73 9.01 7.79 -3.51
CA ALA A 73 9.52 8.78 -2.56
C ALA A 73 10.64 8.19 -1.66
N THR A 74 10.53 6.90 -1.31
CA THR A 74 11.58 6.21 -0.54
C THR A 74 12.87 6.11 -1.36
N PHE A 75 12.80 5.64 -2.61
CA PHE A 75 13.96 5.60 -3.50
C PHE A 75 14.51 7.00 -3.80
N GLY A 76 13.63 7.97 -4.02
CA GLY A 76 13.98 9.37 -4.28
C GLY A 76 14.74 10.03 -3.14
N ALA A 77 14.59 9.56 -1.89
CA ALA A 77 15.40 10.04 -0.78
C ALA A 77 16.89 9.67 -0.87
N ALA A 78 17.24 8.66 -1.67
CA ALA A 78 18.60 8.32 -2.08
C ALA A 78 18.99 8.91 -3.44
N GLY A 79 18.15 9.78 -4.03
CA GLY A 79 18.35 10.31 -5.37
C GLY A 79 18.18 9.27 -6.48
N VAL A 80 17.50 8.15 -6.19
CA VAL A 80 17.28 7.06 -7.15
C VAL A 80 15.88 7.15 -7.73
N ASP A 81 15.80 7.10 -9.06
CA ASP A 81 14.54 6.91 -9.77
C ASP A 81 14.09 5.44 -9.67
N MET A 82 12.86 5.23 -9.18
CA MET A 82 12.31 3.90 -8.94
C MET A 82 12.17 3.10 -10.22
N ASP A 83 11.80 3.72 -11.34
CA ASP A 83 11.56 3.01 -12.59
C ASP A 83 12.83 2.34 -13.13
N GLY A 84 14.00 2.88 -12.79
CA GLY A 84 15.30 2.32 -13.15
C GLY A 84 15.73 1.10 -12.33
N VAL A 85 15.21 0.93 -11.10
CA VAL A 85 15.61 -0.14 -10.18
C VAL A 85 14.52 -1.16 -9.90
N LEU A 86 13.26 -0.75 -10.05
CA LEU A 86 12.09 -1.55 -9.75
C LEU A 86 10.96 -1.18 -10.74
N PRO A 87 11.07 -1.61 -12.01
CA PRO A 87 10.04 -1.34 -13.00
C PRO A 87 8.74 -2.04 -12.63
N LEU A 88 7.66 -1.28 -12.49
CA LEU A 88 6.34 -1.79 -12.13
C LEU A 88 5.46 -1.92 -13.37
N ARG A 89 4.65 -2.98 -13.41
CA ARG A 89 3.53 -3.08 -14.35
C ARG A 89 2.23 -2.80 -13.63
N ARG A 90 1.34 -2.03 -14.26
CA ARG A 90 -0.03 -1.88 -13.81
C ARG A 90 -0.83 -3.14 -14.18
N LEU A 91 -1.63 -3.65 -13.25
CA LEU A 91 -2.54 -4.76 -13.48
C LEU A 91 -3.88 -4.24 -14.04
N ASP A 92 -4.29 -4.79 -15.19
CA ASP A 92 -5.58 -4.51 -15.83
C ASP A 92 -6.22 -5.83 -16.31
N PRO A 93 -7.32 -6.30 -15.69
CA PRO A 93 -7.95 -5.73 -14.50
C PRO A 93 -7.04 -5.82 -13.26
N SER A 94 -7.27 -4.96 -12.28
CA SER A 94 -6.56 -4.99 -11.00
C SER A 94 -6.85 -6.28 -10.24
N TYR A 95 -8.12 -6.71 -10.24
CA TYR A 95 -8.54 -8.06 -9.85
C TYR A 95 -9.94 -8.35 -10.42
N ARG A 96 -10.32 -9.63 -10.42
CA ARG A 96 -11.64 -10.10 -10.85
C ARG A 96 -12.39 -10.70 -9.68
N LEU A 97 -13.60 -10.20 -9.41
CA LEU A 97 -14.53 -10.82 -8.49
C LEU A 97 -15.39 -11.84 -9.26
N ALA A 98 -15.49 -13.06 -8.73
CA ALA A 98 -16.37 -14.10 -9.25
C ALA A 98 -17.43 -14.41 -8.21
N PHE A 99 -18.70 -14.38 -8.61
CA PHE A 99 -19.84 -14.59 -7.73
C PHE A 99 -20.43 -16.00 -7.90
N PRO A 100 -21.13 -16.54 -6.87
CA PRO A 100 -21.70 -17.89 -6.93
C PRO A 100 -22.71 -18.12 -8.05
N ASP A 101 -23.35 -17.06 -8.54
CA ASP A 101 -24.29 -17.09 -9.67
C ASP A 101 -23.58 -17.17 -11.04
N GLY A 102 -22.24 -17.24 -11.06
CA GLY A 102 -21.41 -17.26 -12.25
C GLY A 102 -21.08 -15.88 -12.83
N SER A 103 -21.71 -14.82 -12.30
CA SER A 103 -21.41 -13.44 -12.72
C SER A 103 -20.02 -13.00 -12.25
N ARG A 104 -19.47 -11.98 -12.93
CA ARG A 104 -18.11 -11.50 -12.68
C ARG A 104 -18.06 -9.99 -12.72
N LEU A 105 -17.20 -9.40 -11.89
CA LEU A 105 -16.86 -7.98 -11.94
C LEU A 105 -15.36 -7.82 -12.07
N ASP A 106 -14.91 -7.31 -13.21
CA ASP A 106 -13.54 -6.87 -13.39
C ASP A 106 -13.37 -5.50 -12.73
N VAL A 107 -12.49 -5.44 -11.73
CA VAL A 107 -12.13 -4.19 -11.08
C VAL A 107 -11.01 -3.56 -11.88
N VAL A 108 -11.34 -2.43 -12.50
CA VAL A 108 -10.44 -1.68 -13.37
C VAL A 108 -10.26 -0.28 -12.81
N ALA A 109 -9.12 0.32 -13.15
CA ALA A 109 -8.89 1.71 -12.79
C ALA A 109 -9.65 2.66 -13.73
N GLY A 110 -10.08 3.79 -13.17
CA GLY A 110 -10.78 4.86 -13.89
C GLY A 110 -12.30 4.78 -13.74
N ALA A 111 -12.91 5.94 -13.48
CA ALA A 111 -14.32 6.05 -13.13
C ALA A 111 -15.25 5.49 -14.21
N GLU A 112 -15.07 5.92 -15.46
CA GLU A 112 -15.95 5.56 -16.57
C GLU A 112 -15.83 4.09 -16.96
N ARG A 113 -14.60 3.56 -17.03
CA ARG A 113 -14.38 2.13 -17.32
C ARG A 113 -15.01 1.25 -16.24
N MET A 114 -14.79 1.58 -14.97
CA MET A 114 -15.36 0.82 -13.87
C MET A 114 -16.89 0.94 -13.82
N ALA A 115 -17.44 2.12 -14.07
CA ALA A 115 -18.89 2.31 -14.18
C ALA A 115 -19.50 1.55 -15.37
N GLY A 116 -18.76 1.40 -16.47
CA GLY A 116 -19.11 0.53 -17.60
C GLY A 116 -19.27 -0.92 -17.16
N ASN A 117 -18.28 -1.48 -16.46
CA ASN A 117 -18.34 -2.84 -15.92
C ASN A 117 -19.50 -3.01 -14.91
N VAL A 118 -19.76 -2.01 -14.07
CA VAL A 118 -20.91 -2.01 -13.15
C VAL A 118 -22.23 -1.98 -13.92
N ARG A 119 -22.33 -1.20 -15.00
CA ARG A 119 -23.54 -1.14 -15.84
C ARG A 119 -23.85 -2.47 -16.48
N GLU A 120 -22.83 -3.18 -16.97
CA GLU A 120 -23.00 -4.51 -17.57
C GLU A 120 -23.47 -5.54 -16.53
N LEU A 121 -22.96 -5.47 -15.30
CA LEU A 121 -23.30 -6.42 -14.24
C LEU A 121 -24.65 -6.12 -13.55
N CYS A 122 -24.92 -4.85 -13.27
CA CYS A 122 -25.95 -4.39 -12.34
C CYS A 122 -26.99 -3.44 -12.98
N GLY A 123 -26.79 -3.04 -14.24
CA GLY A 123 -27.66 -2.13 -14.96
C GLY A 123 -27.34 -0.64 -14.79
N PRO A 124 -27.97 0.23 -15.60
CA PRO A 124 -27.61 1.65 -15.71
C PRO A 124 -27.91 2.46 -14.44
N ALA A 125 -28.98 2.12 -13.71
CA ALA A 125 -29.32 2.81 -12.47
C ALA A 125 -28.25 2.62 -11.39
N GLU A 126 -27.70 1.40 -11.29
CA GLU A 126 -26.66 1.08 -10.31
C GLU A 126 -25.32 1.69 -10.70
N ALA A 127 -24.97 1.73 -11.99
CA ALA A 127 -23.78 2.45 -12.47
C ALA A 127 -23.82 3.95 -12.12
N ALA A 128 -24.98 4.58 -12.23
CA ALA A 128 -25.15 5.98 -11.81
C ALA A 128 -25.00 6.15 -10.28
N ARG A 129 -25.45 5.18 -9.47
CA ARG A 129 -25.19 5.16 -8.02
C ARG A 129 -23.71 5.00 -7.73
N TYR A 130 -23.04 4.09 -8.43
CA TYR A 130 -21.60 3.83 -8.30
C TYR A 130 -20.76 5.09 -8.54
N LEU A 131 -21.06 5.88 -9.58
CA LEU A 131 -20.33 7.14 -9.83
C LEU A 131 -20.48 8.14 -8.67
N ARG A 132 -21.69 8.30 -8.12
CA ARG A 132 -21.92 9.15 -6.93
C ARG A 132 -21.20 8.60 -5.70
N PHE A 133 -21.24 7.29 -5.51
CA PHE A 133 -20.54 6.59 -4.43
C PHE A 133 -19.03 6.81 -4.52
N ARG A 134 -18.45 6.69 -5.71
CA ARG A 134 -17.02 6.93 -5.97
C ARG A 134 -16.61 8.37 -5.67
N HIS A 135 -17.44 9.35 -6.03
CA HIS A 135 -17.20 10.74 -5.67
C HIS A 135 -17.17 10.94 -4.14
N ARG A 136 -18.12 10.34 -3.41
CA ARG A 136 -18.14 10.38 -1.94
C ARG A 136 -16.91 9.69 -1.32
N LEU A 137 -16.49 8.56 -1.87
CA LEU A 137 -15.23 7.90 -1.47
C LEU A 137 -14.03 8.83 -1.67
N GLY A 138 -13.95 9.57 -2.78
CA GLY A 138 -12.89 10.55 -3.03
C GLY A 138 -12.87 11.66 -1.97
N THR A 139 -14.03 12.21 -1.62
CA THR A 139 -14.11 13.23 -0.56
C THR A 139 -13.71 12.69 0.81
N LEU A 140 -14.00 11.42 1.10
CA LEU A 140 -13.57 10.74 2.31
C LEU A 140 -12.05 10.55 2.31
N PHE A 141 -11.48 10.10 1.19
CA PHE A 141 -10.05 9.93 0.98
C PHE A 141 -9.27 11.22 1.20
N GLU A 142 -9.67 12.31 0.56
CA GLU A 142 -9.00 13.62 0.70
C GLU A 142 -9.03 14.12 2.15
N ALA A 143 -10.17 13.95 2.84
CA ALA A 143 -10.32 14.35 4.23
C ALA A 143 -9.39 13.55 5.16
N GLU A 144 -9.15 12.27 4.86
CA GLU A 144 -8.28 11.41 5.67
C GLU A 144 -6.80 11.57 5.35
N TRP A 145 -6.43 11.59 4.07
CA TRP A 145 -5.05 11.70 3.62
C TRP A 145 -4.38 12.96 4.17
N SER A 146 -5.06 14.10 4.04
CA SER A 146 -4.62 15.41 4.53
C SER A 146 -4.48 15.51 6.05
N SER A 147 -5.07 14.56 6.80
CA SER A 147 -5.22 14.65 8.25
C SER A 147 -4.43 13.60 9.01
N PHE A 148 -4.11 12.47 8.37
CA PHE A 148 -3.52 11.30 9.06
C PHE A 148 -2.31 10.68 8.36
N ILE A 149 -2.14 10.83 7.04
CA ILE A 149 -1.07 10.14 6.28
C ILE A 149 0.02 11.09 5.81
N ASP A 150 -0.33 12.27 5.29
CA ASP A 150 0.64 13.28 4.82
C ASP A 150 0.98 14.34 5.91
N ALA A 151 0.33 14.26 7.07
CA ALA A 151 0.58 15.19 8.15
C ALA A 151 1.93 14.85 8.83
N ASP A 152 2.97 15.60 8.43
CA ASP A 152 4.23 15.76 9.15
C ASP A 152 4.00 15.66 10.67
N MET A 153 4.41 14.53 11.26
CA MET A 153 4.13 14.20 12.66
C MET A 153 4.71 15.23 13.64
N THR A 154 5.56 16.14 13.16
CA THR A 154 6.17 17.22 13.94
C THR A 154 5.22 18.40 14.19
N ARG A 155 4.15 18.60 13.40
CA ARG A 155 3.21 19.74 13.52
C ARG A 155 1.87 19.39 14.19
N LEU A 156 1.88 18.37 15.03
CA LEU A 156 0.69 17.63 15.47
C LEU A 156 -0.25 18.32 16.50
N ARG A 157 -0.12 19.62 16.77
CA ARG A 157 -0.96 20.33 17.76
C ARG A 157 -1.14 21.77 17.29
N SER A 158 -2.26 22.20 16.71
CA SER A 158 -3.40 22.62 17.55
C SER A 158 -4.73 22.84 16.81
N MET A 159 -4.84 22.79 15.47
CA MET A 159 -6.08 23.26 14.79
C MET A 159 -6.60 22.42 13.61
N ALA A 160 -5.78 21.56 12.99
CA ALA A 160 -6.22 20.75 11.83
C ALA A 160 -7.07 19.51 12.23
N ARG A 161 -6.82 18.92 13.41
CA ARG A 161 -7.48 17.69 13.85
C ARG A 161 -9.00 17.79 14.09
N PRO A 162 -9.54 18.84 14.74
CA PRO A 162 -10.98 18.94 14.96
C PRO A 162 -11.75 19.13 13.65
N TYR A 163 -11.22 19.94 12.72
CA TYR A 163 -11.83 20.18 11.41
C TYR A 163 -11.79 18.93 10.53
N ALA A 164 -10.67 18.21 10.53
CA ALA A 164 -10.53 16.91 9.89
C ALA A 164 -11.50 15.86 10.43
N LEU A 165 -11.59 15.74 11.76
CA LEU A 165 -12.52 14.84 12.44
C LEU A 165 -13.98 15.20 12.15
N LEU A 166 -14.30 16.50 12.07
CA LEU A 166 -15.63 16.98 11.72
C LEU A 166 -15.97 16.66 10.26
N LYS A 167 -15.03 16.88 9.32
CA LYS A 167 -15.19 16.48 7.91
C LYS A 167 -15.38 14.97 7.78
N LEU A 168 -14.59 14.18 8.51
CA LEU A 168 -14.68 12.73 8.52
C LEU A 168 -16.03 12.25 9.08
N ALA A 169 -16.49 12.87 10.17
CA ALA A 169 -17.81 12.60 10.75
C ALA A 169 -18.95 12.96 9.77
N ALA A 170 -18.87 14.13 9.12
CA ALA A 170 -19.83 14.60 8.14
C ALA A 170 -19.88 13.71 6.88
N ALA A 171 -18.73 13.20 6.43
CA ALA A 171 -18.63 12.23 5.34
C ALA A 171 -19.10 10.81 5.74
N GLY A 172 -19.33 10.58 7.05
CA GLY A 172 -19.80 9.32 7.58
C GLY A 172 -18.70 8.29 7.87
N GLY A 173 -17.43 8.70 7.98
CA GLY A 173 -16.27 7.83 8.23
C GLY A 173 -16.37 6.98 9.51
N PHE A 174 -17.15 7.42 10.50
CA PHE A 174 -17.43 6.67 11.74
C PHE A 174 -18.65 5.75 11.67
N ARG A 175 -19.37 5.73 10.54
CA ARG A 175 -20.46 4.77 10.33
C ARG A 175 -19.85 3.38 10.07
N ARG A 176 -20.64 2.33 10.32
CA ARG A 176 -20.23 0.98 9.94
C ARG A 176 -20.15 0.88 8.41
N LEU A 177 -19.07 0.26 7.92
CA LEU A 177 -18.76 0.18 6.50
C LEU A 177 -19.91 -0.45 5.70
N ASP A 178 -20.44 -1.58 6.19
CA ASP A 178 -21.58 -2.28 5.59
C ASP A 178 -22.80 -1.35 5.41
N ARG A 179 -23.23 -0.67 6.47
CA ARG A 179 -24.39 0.24 6.44
C ARG A 179 -24.14 1.45 5.56
N TRP A 180 -22.90 1.96 5.54
CA TRP A 180 -22.55 3.10 4.71
C TRP A 180 -22.61 2.72 3.23
N VAL A 181 -21.98 1.62 2.83
CA VAL A 181 -21.99 1.14 1.44
C VAL A 181 -23.42 0.79 0.99
N SER A 182 -24.19 0.05 1.80
CA SER A 182 -25.59 -0.31 1.47
C SER A 182 -26.54 0.89 1.43
N SER A 183 -26.16 2.06 1.97
CA SER A 183 -26.93 3.29 1.80
C SER A 183 -26.69 3.97 0.44
N GLN A 184 -25.66 3.54 -0.29
CA GLN A 184 -25.21 4.14 -1.54
C GLN A 184 -25.48 3.22 -2.74
N LEU A 185 -25.30 1.93 -2.54
CA LEU A 185 -25.45 0.86 -3.53
C LEU A 185 -26.58 -0.07 -3.12
N THR A 186 -27.21 -0.70 -4.10
CA THR A 186 -28.34 -1.62 -3.92
C THR A 186 -28.04 -3.04 -4.39
N ASP A 187 -27.11 -3.23 -5.33
CA ASP A 187 -26.70 -4.58 -5.75
C ASP A 187 -25.80 -5.23 -4.71
N GLU A 188 -26.20 -6.38 -4.17
CA GLU A 188 -25.46 -7.10 -3.14
C GLU A 188 -24.04 -7.47 -3.55
N ARG A 189 -23.81 -7.78 -4.83
CA ARG A 189 -22.49 -8.15 -5.36
C ARG A 189 -21.55 -6.96 -5.31
N LEU A 190 -22.06 -5.78 -5.66
CA LEU A 190 -21.31 -4.53 -5.61
C LEU A 190 -21.08 -4.06 -4.16
N ILE A 191 -22.07 -4.24 -3.28
CA ILE A 191 -21.88 -4.00 -1.84
C ILE A 191 -20.79 -4.91 -1.28
N LYS A 192 -20.79 -6.21 -1.61
CA LYS A 192 -19.73 -7.16 -1.23
C LYS A 192 -18.37 -6.75 -1.82
N ALA A 193 -18.34 -6.31 -3.07
CA ALA A 193 -17.13 -5.81 -3.75
C ALA A 193 -16.47 -4.62 -3.03
N HIS A 194 -17.26 -3.77 -2.36
CA HIS A 194 -16.75 -2.59 -1.63
C HIS A 194 -16.64 -2.78 -0.12
N THR A 195 -17.05 -3.94 0.40
CA THR A 195 -16.95 -4.26 1.83
C THR A 195 -15.86 -5.30 2.11
N PHE A 196 -15.52 -6.20 1.17
CA PHE A 196 -14.50 -7.23 1.38
C PHE A 196 -13.11 -6.67 1.71
N GLN A 197 -12.82 -5.46 1.24
CA GLN A 197 -11.54 -4.77 1.45
C GLN A 197 -11.27 -4.47 2.93
N SER A 198 -12.28 -4.52 3.82
CA SER A 198 -12.04 -4.46 5.26
C SER A 198 -11.20 -5.62 5.79
N LEU A 199 -11.13 -6.74 5.05
CA LEU A 199 -10.29 -7.88 5.38
C LEU A 199 -8.80 -7.53 5.32
N TYR A 200 -8.41 -6.49 4.58
CA TYR A 200 -7.00 -6.05 4.49
C TYR A 200 -6.48 -5.50 5.83
N VAL A 201 -7.39 -5.04 6.69
CA VAL A 201 -7.08 -4.63 8.08
C VAL A 201 -7.46 -5.69 9.11
N GLY A 202 -7.76 -6.92 8.67
CA GLY A 202 -8.13 -8.04 9.53
C GLY A 202 -9.49 -7.90 10.21
N LEU A 203 -10.37 -7.03 9.70
CA LEU A 203 -11.68 -6.77 10.29
C LEU A 203 -12.80 -7.32 9.41
N ALA A 204 -13.77 -7.96 10.05
CA ALA A 204 -15.03 -8.29 9.39
C ALA A 204 -15.79 -6.99 9.02
N PRO A 205 -16.46 -6.92 7.85
CA PRO A 205 -17.05 -5.66 7.36
C PRO A 205 -18.05 -4.99 8.30
N HIS A 206 -18.82 -5.77 9.08
CA HIS A 206 -19.79 -5.27 10.05
C HIS A 206 -19.15 -4.68 11.33
N LYS A 207 -17.83 -4.88 11.52
CA LYS A 207 -17.01 -4.30 12.59
C LYS A 207 -16.09 -3.19 12.07
N ALA A 208 -15.90 -3.09 10.75
CA ALA A 208 -15.08 -2.06 10.13
C ALA A 208 -15.82 -0.72 10.05
N LEU A 209 -15.12 0.36 10.36
CA LEU A 209 -15.60 1.72 10.16
C LEU A 209 -15.43 2.14 8.68
N ALA A 210 -16.29 3.04 8.20
CA ALA A 210 -16.32 3.49 6.81
C ALA A 210 -15.02 4.19 6.36
N ILE A 211 -14.23 4.72 7.29
CA ILE A 211 -12.83 5.15 7.09
C ILE A 211 -12.00 4.13 6.29
N TYR A 212 -12.21 2.82 6.52
CA TYR A 212 -11.50 1.77 5.80
C TYR A 212 -11.97 1.55 4.35
N ALA A 213 -13.07 2.19 3.93
CA ALA A 213 -13.56 2.12 2.55
C ALA A 213 -12.56 2.71 1.54
N ILE A 214 -11.63 3.54 2.01
CA ILE A 214 -10.54 4.10 1.21
C ILE A 214 -9.66 3.02 0.59
N ILE A 215 -9.47 1.88 1.24
CA ILE A 215 -8.65 0.79 0.69
C ILE A 215 -9.25 0.33 -0.65
N ALA A 216 -10.58 0.21 -0.72
CA ALA A 216 -11.30 -0.08 -1.97
C ALA A 216 -11.21 1.07 -3.00
N HIS A 217 -11.08 2.31 -2.53
CA HIS A 217 -10.86 3.47 -3.38
C HIS A 217 -9.47 3.45 -4.02
N MET A 218 -8.43 3.07 -3.28
CA MET A 218 -7.05 3.02 -3.77
C MET A 218 -6.90 2.11 -5.00
N ASP A 219 -7.52 0.93 -4.96
CA ASP A 219 -7.48 -0.05 -6.06
C ASP A 219 -8.20 0.45 -7.33
N THR A 220 -9.32 1.18 -7.17
CA THR A 220 -10.16 1.65 -8.29
C THR A 220 -9.76 3.02 -8.83
N VAL A 221 -8.97 3.79 -8.08
CA VAL A 221 -8.54 5.15 -8.48
C VAL A 221 -7.11 5.17 -8.96
N ASN A 222 -6.16 4.67 -8.16
CA ASN A 222 -4.75 4.71 -8.52
C ASN A 222 -4.31 3.42 -9.24
N GLY A 223 -5.08 2.35 -9.06
CA GLY A 223 -4.80 1.06 -9.67
C GLY A 223 -3.86 0.22 -8.84
N VAL A 224 -3.72 -1.03 -9.28
CA VAL A 224 -2.90 -2.04 -8.62
C VAL A 224 -1.68 -2.36 -9.49
N PHE A 225 -0.53 -2.50 -8.87
CA PHE A 225 0.76 -2.68 -9.51
C PHE A 225 1.43 -3.96 -9.05
N PHE A 226 2.34 -4.46 -9.88
CA PHE A 226 3.17 -5.63 -9.58
C PHE A 226 4.56 -5.40 -10.17
N PRO A 227 5.66 -5.80 -9.50
CA PRO A 227 6.98 -5.75 -10.09
C PRO A 227 7.03 -6.52 -11.41
N SER A 228 7.59 -5.91 -12.45
CA SER A 228 7.61 -6.52 -13.80
C SER A 228 8.40 -7.82 -13.85
N ARG A 229 9.33 -8.00 -12.90
CA ARG A 229 10.12 -9.21 -12.69
C ARG A 229 10.29 -9.44 -11.20
N GLY A 230 10.56 -10.68 -10.82
CA GLY A 230 10.99 -10.99 -9.45
C GLY A 230 9.87 -11.04 -8.40
N GLY A 231 8.60 -10.86 -8.77
CA GLY A 231 7.49 -10.94 -7.82
C GLY A 231 7.51 -9.80 -6.80
N MET A 232 6.63 -9.86 -5.81
CA MET A 232 6.57 -8.84 -4.74
C MET A 232 7.87 -8.76 -3.94
N HIS A 233 8.58 -9.88 -3.79
CA HIS A 233 9.89 -9.89 -3.13
C HIS A 233 10.98 -9.08 -3.87
N ALA A 234 10.77 -8.68 -5.13
CA ALA A 234 11.67 -7.73 -5.81
C ALA A 234 11.72 -6.36 -5.10
N ILE A 235 10.65 -5.97 -4.40
CA ILE A 235 10.57 -4.68 -3.68
C ILE A 235 11.64 -4.58 -2.57
N PRO A 236 11.65 -5.49 -1.57
CA PRO A 236 12.68 -5.44 -0.53
C PRO A 236 14.08 -5.70 -1.06
N GLN A 237 14.25 -6.47 -2.14
CA GLN A 237 15.55 -6.65 -2.79
C GLN A 237 16.07 -5.31 -3.35
N ALA A 238 15.25 -4.60 -4.13
CA ALA A 238 15.63 -3.30 -4.68
C ALA A 238 15.91 -2.26 -3.58
N LEU A 239 15.12 -2.24 -2.50
CA LEU A 239 15.39 -1.36 -1.36
C LEU A 239 16.71 -1.69 -0.65
N ALA A 240 17.02 -2.97 -0.46
CA ALA A 240 18.29 -3.41 0.12
C ALA A 240 19.48 -3.01 -0.76
N ASP A 241 19.40 -3.25 -2.06
CA ASP A 241 20.44 -2.90 -3.04
C ASP A 241 20.71 -1.39 -3.05
N VAL A 242 19.66 -0.57 -3.01
CA VAL A 242 19.81 0.89 -2.98
C VAL A 242 20.34 1.38 -1.63
N ALA A 243 19.89 0.78 -0.52
CA ALA A 243 20.43 1.10 0.80
C ALA A 243 21.93 0.78 0.89
N GLU A 244 22.36 -0.37 0.38
CA GLU A 244 23.76 -0.78 0.34
C GLU A 244 24.61 0.18 -0.51
N LYS A 245 24.14 0.52 -1.72
CA LYS A 245 24.77 1.54 -2.58
C LYS A 245 24.84 2.92 -1.93
N SER A 246 23.92 3.20 -0.99
CA SER A 246 23.90 4.44 -0.21
C SER A 246 24.78 4.38 1.05
N GLY A 247 25.46 3.26 1.31
CA GLY A 247 26.41 3.09 2.42
C GLY A 247 25.89 2.30 3.62
N ALA A 248 24.69 1.70 3.55
CA ALA A 248 24.26 0.75 4.57
C ALA A 248 25.05 -0.56 4.48
N THR A 249 25.34 -1.18 5.61
CA THR A 249 25.96 -2.50 5.70
C THR A 249 24.93 -3.54 6.17
N PHE A 250 25.04 -4.78 5.69
CA PHE A 250 24.11 -5.85 6.04
C PHE A 250 24.84 -6.97 6.79
N SER A 251 24.21 -7.46 7.85
CA SER A 251 24.62 -8.65 8.58
C SER A 251 23.46 -9.63 8.62
N ALA A 252 23.61 -10.76 7.95
CA ALA A 252 22.71 -11.89 8.12
C ALA A 252 23.11 -12.65 9.37
N CYS A 253 22.15 -12.93 10.25
CA CYS A 253 22.32 -13.86 11.35
C CYS A 253 22.32 -15.27 10.75
N LEU A 254 23.46 -15.72 10.23
CA LEU A 254 23.66 -17.13 9.88
C LEU A 254 23.54 -17.92 11.19
N ARG A 255 22.38 -18.52 11.44
CA ARG A 255 22.27 -19.60 12.42
C ARG A 255 23.01 -20.79 11.83
N SER A 256 24.23 -21.01 12.30
CA SER A 256 24.97 -22.26 12.20
C SER A 256 24.15 -23.43 12.74
#